data_AF-A0A0C1JIM6-F1
#
_entry.id   AF-A0A0C1JIM6-F1
#
_cell.length_a   1.000
_cell.length_b   1.000
_cell.length_c   1.000
_cell.angle_alpha   90.00
_cell.angle_beta   90.00
_cell.angle_gamma   90.00
#
_symmetry.space_group_name_H-M   'P 1'
#
loop_
_entity.id
_entity.type
_entity.pdbx_description
1 polymer ?
#
loop_
_entity_poly.entity_id
_entity_poly.type
_entity_poly.pdbx_seq_one_letter_code
_entity_poly.pdbx_strand_id
1 'polypeptide(L)'
;MYRLLCLFLLTATHAAAVETCHGDTACQVGDRSYHVLEPDGWDGETPLPVLLHFHGWARQGAVVVNHERIAGATKLRGVLLVAPNGLRKTWDFWTSDTDDVGFADQVLADVALRYPIDPERIYVSGYSYGGAMAWRFVCQSGNDTTALLAVAGSIRQTEDCPQAPREVRHVHGTDDTVMAFPFGPDGDTTYPVALWRAKYDCNGATPRGDWSVEPFLTLTRVEWTDCANGRVTLDTHPGGHFIPHGWIGRQLDELLGRIPTYP
;
A
#
# COMPACT_ATOMS: atom_id res chain seq x y z
N MET A 1 -37.97 -47.48 48.91
CA MET A 1 -38.08 -46.28 48.05
C MET A 1 -36.68 -45.71 47.85
N TYR A 2 -35.96 -46.10 46.79
CA TYR A 2 -34.64 -45.55 46.46
C TYR A 2 -34.82 -44.37 45.50
N ARG A 3 -34.44 -43.16 45.94
CA ARG A 3 -34.40 -41.95 45.10
C ARG A 3 -33.09 -41.96 44.30
N LEU A 4 -33.19 -42.17 42.99
CA LEU A 4 -32.10 -41.88 42.05
C LEU A 4 -31.97 -40.36 41.91
N LEU A 5 -30.82 -39.82 42.31
CA LEU A 5 -30.44 -38.43 42.06
C LEU A 5 -29.80 -38.38 40.66
N CYS A 6 -30.51 -37.85 39.65
CA CYS A 6 -29.92 -37.54 38.35
C CYS A 6 -29.08 -36.26 38.47
N LEU A 7 -27.76 -36.39 38.40
CA LEU A 7 -26.86 -35.26 38.20
C LEU A 7 -26.93 -34.85 36.72
N PHE A 8 -27.48 -33.66 36.44
CA PHE A 8 -27.33 -33.01 35.14
C PHE A 8 -25.93 -32.39 35.05
N LEU A 9 -25.08 -32.97 34.21
CA LEU A 9 -23.81 -32.37 33.81
C LEU A 9 -24.10 -31.25 32.79
N LEU A 10 -24.04 -30.01 33.27
CA LEU A 10 -24.02 -28.81 32.41
C LEU A 10 -22.68 -28.76 31.68
N THR A 11 -22.67 -29.10 30.39
CA THR A 11 -21.52 -28.86 29.52
C THR A 11 -21.44 -27.37 29.21
N ALA A 12 -20.52 -26.65 29.84
CA ALA A 12 -20.22 -25.27 29.50
C ALA A 12 -19.55 -25.22 28.11
N THR A 13 -20.29 -24.75 27.11
CA THR A 13 -19.74 -24.38 25.81
C THR A 13 -18.79 -23.22 26.00
N HIS A 14 -17.48 -23.49 25.95
CA HIS A 14 -16.47 -22.45 25.86
C HIS A 14 -16.60 -21.81 24.47
N ALA A 15 -17.18 -20.61 24.41
CA ALA A 15 -16.98 -19.76 23.24
C ALA A 15 -15.47 -19.46 23.17
N ALA A 16 -14.80 -20.00 22.16
CA ALA A 16 -13.42 -19.61 21.88
C ALA A 16 -13.42 -18.09 21.68
N ALA A 17 -12.64 -17.39 22.49
CA ALA A 17 -12.39 -15.97 22.24
C ALA A 17 -11.84 -15.87 20.82
N VAL A 18 -12.49 -15.07 19.97
CA VAL A 18 -11.92 -14.73 18.66
C VAL A 18 -10.59 -14.05 18.96
N GLU A 19 -9.49 -14.69 18.59
CA GLU A 19 -8.17 -14.13 18.76
C GLU A 19 -8.11 -12.85 17.93
N THR A 20 -8.06 -11.70 18.62
CA THR A 20 -8.02 -10.39 18.00
C THR A 20 -6.64 -10.21 17.40
N CYS A 21 -6.54 -10.22 16.07
CA CYS A 21 -5.31 -9.88 15.36
C CYS A 21 -5.21 -8.36 15.19
N HIS A 22 -4.07 -7.79 15.58
CA HIS A 22 -3.75 -6.37 15.50
C HIS A 22 -2.26 -6.16 15.75
N GLY A 23 -1.67 -5.15 15.12
CA GLY A 23 -0.26 -4.80 15.26
C GLY A 23 0.64 -5.99 14.96
N ASP A 24 1.41 -6.44 15.95
CA ASP A 24 2.32 -7.58 15.83
C ASP A 24 1.62 -8.94 15.70
N THR A 25 0.34 -9.03 16.04
CA THR A 25 -0.44 -10.28 15.94
C THR A 25 -1.12 -10.36 14.57
N ALA A 26 -0.72 -11.35 13.76
CA ALA A 26 -1.19 -11.48 12.39
C ALA A 26 -2.61 -12.05 12.29
N CYS A 27 -3.42 -11.49 11.41
CA CYS A 27 -4.70 -12.01 10.96
C CYS A 27 -4.49 -13.13 9.95
N GLN A 28 -5.17 -14.27 10.12
CA GLN A 28 -5.09 -15.39 9.17
C GLN A 28 -6.13 -15.25 8.06
N VAL A 29 -5.71 -15.54 6.82
CA VAL A 29 -6.54 -15.63 5.62
C VAL A 29 -6.09 -16.87 4.86
N GLY A 30 -6.83 -17.97 5.03
CA GLY A 30 -6.42 -19.29 4.52
C GLY A 30 -5.11 -19.76 5.18
N ASP A 31 -4.11 -20.07 4.36
CA ASP A 31 -2.75 -20.46 4.77
C ASP A 31 -1.76 -19.28 4.81
N ARG A 32 -2.26 -18.06 4.55
CA ARG A 32 -1.49 -16.81 4.57
C ARG A 32 -2.00 -15.90 5.67
N SER A 33 -1.31 -14.78 5.86
CA SER A 33 -1.63 -13.84 6.92
C SER A 33 -1.28 -12.40 6.59
N TYR A 34 -1.85 -11.47 7.34
CA TYR A 34 -1.55 -10.05 7.24
C TYR A 34 -1.56 -9.40 8.62
N HIS A 35 -1.00 -8.20 8.73
CA HIS A 35 -1.06 -7.38 9.93
C HIS A 35 -1.95 -6.18 9.66
N VAL A 36 -2.63 -5.70 10.69
CA VAL A 36 -3.48 -4.51 10.61
C VAL A 36 -3.14 -3.57 11.77
N LEU A 37 -3.10 -2.28 11.48
CA LEU A 37 -2.83 -1.24 12.47
C LEU A 37 -3.84 -0.11 12.30
N GLU A 38 -4.67 0.06 13.32
CA GLU A 38 -5.64 1.14 13.43
C GLU A 38 -4.94 2.50 13.62
N PRO A 39 -5.55 3.59 13.16
CA PRO A 39 -5.02 4.91 13.39
C PRO A 39 -5.23 5.40 14.82
N ASP A 40 -4.46 6.41 15.22
CA ASP A 40 -4.57 6.97 16.57
C ASP A 40 -5.92 7.68 16.75
N GLY A 41 -6.58 7.43 17.88
CA GLY A 41 -7.82 8.11 18.25
C GLY A 41 -9.07 7.68 17.46
N TRP A 42 -9.02 6.55 16.75
CA TRP A 42 -10.21 5.98 16.11
C TRP A 42 -11.25 5.57 17.16
N ASP A 43 -12.52 5.80 16.84
CA ASP A 43 -13.67 5.56 17.73
C ASP A 43 -14.22 4.14 17.67
N GLY A 44 -13.71 3.31 16.75
CA GLY A 44 -14.21 1.95 16.52
C GLY A 44 -15.40 1.87 15.55
N GLU A 45 -15.92 3.00 15.06
CA GLU A 45 -17.17 3.07 14.30
C GLU A 45 -17.02 3.81 12.97
N THR A 46 -16.25 4.91 12.94
CA THR A 46 -16.08 5.76 11.77
C THR A 46 -15.41 4.97 10.63
N PRO A 47 -15.98 4.97 9.40
CA PRO A 47 -15.35 4.30 8.25
C PRO A 47 -13.95 4.83 7.95
N LEU A 48 -12.99 3.90 7.81
CA LEU A 48 -11.58 4.21 7.63
C LEU A 48 -11.13 4.14 6.16
N PRO A 49 -10.40 5.15 5.65
CA PRO A 49 -9.51 4.97 4.51
C PRO A 49 -8.52 3.83 4.79
N VAL A 50 -8.15 3.08 3.75
CA VAL A 50 -7.24 1.93 3.87
C VAL A 50 -5.94 2.22 3.11
N LEU A 51 -4.80 1.89 3.70
CA LEU A 51 -3.53 1.75 3.00
C LEU A 51 -3.08 0.28 3.04
N LEU A 52 -3.23 -0.43 1.93
CA LEU A 52 -2.63 -1.74 1.72
C LEU A 52 -1.15 -1.56 1.35
N HIS A 53 -0.22 -1.93 2.23
CA HIS A 53 1.22 -1.73 2.01
C HIS A 53 2.01 -3.04 1.94
N PHE A 54 2.58 -3.32 0.78
CA PHE A 54 3.44 -4.49 0.55
C PHE A 54 4.88 -4.25 1.03
N HIS A 55 5.41 -5.17 1.84
CA HIS A 55 6.77 -5.08 2.36
C HIS A 55 7.85 -5.35 1.30
N GLY A 56 9.07 -4.86 1.52
CA GLY A 56 10.24 -5.17 0.67
C GLY A 56 10.77 -6.61 0.81
N TRP A 57 11.75 -6.99 0.01
CA TRP A 57 12.34 -8.34 0.03
C TRP A 57 12.87 -8.74 1.41
N ALA A 58 12.68 -10.01 1.79
CA ALA A 58 13.09 -10.59 3.06
C ALA A 58 12.48 -9.90 4.31
N ARG A 59 11.31 -9.26 4.15
CA ARG A 59 10.51 -8.66 5.23
C ARG A 59 9.14 -9.32 5.34
N GLN A 60 8.33 -8.83 6.27
CA GLN A 60 6.97 -9.28 6.57
C GLN A 60 6.14 -8.07 7.04
N GLY A 61 4.81 -8.23 7.09
CA GLY A 61 3.87 -7.19 7.48
C GLY A 61 4.10 -6.65 8.90
N ALA A 62 4.59 -7.46 9.82
CA ALA A 62 4.99 -7.01 11.17
C ALA A 62 6.00 -5.85 11.12
N VAL A 63 6.93 -5.85 10.17
CA VAL A 63 7.90 -4.75 10.02
C VAL A 63 7.20 -3.48 9.54
N VAL A 64 6.19 -3.60 8.68
CA VAL A 64 5.46 -2.46 8.10
C VAL A 64 4.64 -1.73 9.17
N VAL A 65 3.91 -2.47 10.02
CA VAL A 65 3.10 -1.88 11.10
C VAL A 65 3.94 -1.26 12.24
N ASN A 66 5.25 -1.54 12.27
CA ASN A 66 6.20 -0.90 13.19
C ASN A 66 7.11 0.14 12.51
N HIS A 67 7.00 0.33 11.19
CA HIS A 67 7.91 1.20 10.47
C HIS A 67 7.46 2.66 10.58
N GLU A 68 8.25 3.51 11.21
CA GLU A 68 7.92 4.91 11.48
C GLU A 68 7.40 5.68 10.25
N ARG A 69 8.07 5.56 9.10
CA ARG A 69 7.68 6.28 7.87
C ARG A 69 6.39 5.75 7.21
N ILE A 70 5.91 4.58 7.61
CA ILE A 70 4.69 3.95 7.07
C ILE A 70 3.60 3.99 8.14
N ALA A 71 3.79 3.29 9.25
CA ALA A 71 2.88 3.24 10.38
C ALA A 71 2.68 4.62 11.03
N GLY A 72 3.74 5.40 11.24
CA GLY A 72 3.61 6.76 11.75
C GLY A 72 2.82 7.67 10.80
N ALA A 73 3.01 7.50 9.49
CA ALA A 73 2.29 8.28 8.49
C ALA A 73 0.78 7.97 8.49
N THR A 74 0.39 6.69 8.55
CA THR A 74 -1.03 6.28 8.55
C THR A 74 -1.72 6.58 9.87
N LYS A 75 -1.06 6.30 10.99
CA LYS A 75 -1.62 6.49 12.34
C LYS A 75 -2.07 7.92 12.59
N LEU A 76 -1.22 8.88 12.23
CA LEU A 76 -1.49 10.31 12.41
C LEU A 76 -2.59 10.85 11.47
N ARG A 77 -2.95 10.09 10.42
CA ARG A 77 -3.84 10.56 9.35
C ARG A 77 -5.22 9.92 9.38
N GLY A 78 -5.51 9.05 10.34
CA GLY A 78 -6.80 8.36 10.35
C GLY A 78 -6.92 7.32 9.23
N VAL A 79 -5.81 6.67 8.89
CA VAL A 79 -5.76 5.65 7.82
C VAL A 79 -5.46 4.28 8.43
N LEU A 80 -6.29 3.28 8.11
CA LEU A 80 -6.08 1.88 8.49
C LEU A 80 -4.92 1.31 7.67
N LEU A 81 -3.85 0.89 8.32
CA LEU A 81 -2.71 0.27 7.65
C LEU A 81 -2.90 -1.25 7.60
N VAL A 82 -2.87 -1.82 6.41
CA VAL A 82 -2.98 -3.25 6.15
C VAL A 82 -1.68 -3.73 5.51
N ALA A 83 -1.02 -4.71 6.12
CA ALA A 83 0.31 -5.16 5.72
C ALA A 83 0.35 -6.69 5.53
N PRO A 84 0.10 -7.19 4.31
CA PRO A 84 0.10 -8.62 4.03
C PRO A 84 1.49 -9.27 4.15
N ASN A 85 1.54 -10.56 4.50
CA ASN A 85 2.75 -11.36 4.50
C ASN A 85 2.93 -12.08 3.16
N GLY A 86 4.05 -11.77 2.49
CA GLY A 86 4.48 -12.46 1.28
C GLY A 86 4.97 -13.89 1.59
N LEU A 87 4.62 -14.86 0.74
CA LEU A 87 5.16 -16.21 0.87
C LEU A 87 6.69 -16.15 0.78
N ARG A 88 7.37 -16.91 1.64
CA ARG A 88 8.85 -16.92 1.74
C ARG A 88 9.45 -15.51 1.89
N LYS A 89 8.70 -14.57 2.52
CA LYS A 89 9.11 -13.18 2.74
C LYS A 89 9.40 -12.41 1.44
N THR A 90 8.66 -12.72 0.38
CA THR A 90 8.78 -12.07 -0.93
C THR A 90 7.45 -12.09 -1.69
N TRP A 91 7.45 -11.55 -2.91
CA TRP A 91 6.30 -11.43 -3.79
C TRP A 91 6.67 -11.94 -5.18
N ASP A 92 5.72 -12.56 -5.86
CA ASP A 92 5.77 -12.83 -7.29
C ASP A 92 5.05 -11.71 -8.03
N PHE A 93 5.80 -10.77 -8.60
CA PHE A 93 5.27 -9.67 -9.41
C PHE A 93 5.72 -9.76 -10.88
N TRP A 94 6.55 -10.75 -11.20
CA TRP A 94 7.23 -10.89 -12.50
C TRP A 94 6.25 -11.23 -13.62
N THR A 95 5.14 -11.89 -13.26
CA THR A 95 4.09 -12.32 -14.18
C THR A 95 2.74 -11.79 -13.73
N SER A 96 1.77 -11.75 -14.64
CA SER A 96 0.36 -11.46 -14.33
C SER A 96 -0.32 -12.58 -13.56
N ASP A 97 0.18 -13.81 -13.67
CA ASP A 97 -0.48 -15.04 -13.19
C ASP A 97 -0.15 -15.35 -11.72
N THR A 98 0.30 -14.34 -10.97
CA THR A 98 0.68 -14.48 -9.57
C THR A 98 -0.53 -14.64 -8.65
N ASP A 99 -0.43 -15.57 -7.71
CA ASP A 99 -1.41 -15.74 -6.65
C ASP A 99 -1.39 -14.59 -5.61
N ASP A 100 -0.34 -13.74 -5.61
CA ASP A 100 -0.23 -12.62 -4.68
C ASP A 100 -1.29 -11.53 -4.93
N VAL A 101 -1.78 -11.38 -6.15
CA VAL A 101 -2.89 -10.46 -6.46
C VAL A 101 -4.18 -10.95 -5.80
N GLY A 102 -4.55 -12.20 -6.07
CA GLY A 102 -5.75 -12.80 -5.49
C GLY A 102 -5.69 -12.91 -3.96
N PHE A 103 -4.49 -13.10 -3.39
CA PHE A 103 -4.31 -13.02 -1.94
C PHE A 103 -4.55 -11.60 -1.40
N ALA A 104 -4.04 -10.57 -2.06
CA ALA A 104 -4.27 -9.18 -1.65
C ALA A 104 -5.76 -8.80 -1.70
N ASP A 105 -6.50 -9.28 -2.71
CA ASP A 105 -7.96 -9.13 -2.77
C ASP A 105 -8.66 -9.82 -1.58
N GLN A 106 -8.23 -11.04 -1.23
CA GLN A 106 -8.76 -11.75 -0.05
C GLN A 106 -8.47 -11.03 1.26
N VAL A 107 -7.30 -10.40 1.37
CA VAL A 107 -6.94 -9.57 2.54
C VAL A 107 -7.85 -8.34 2.63
N LEU A 108 -8.10 -7.62 1.54
CA LEU A 108 -9.02 -6.48 1.54
C LEU A 108 -10.45 -6.90 1.89
N ALA A 109 -10.90 -8.05 1.38
CA ALA A 109 -12.20 -8.61 1.74
C ALA A 109 -12.30 -8.98 3.23
N ASP A 110 -11.28 -9.63 3.80
CA ASP A 110 -11.24 -9.98 5.22
C ASP A 110 -11.19 -8.72 6.11
N VAL A 111 -10.44 -7.69 5.69
CA VAL A 111 -10.42 -6.37 6.36
C VAL A 111 -11.81 -5.73 6.37
N ALA A 112 -12.53 -5.76 5.24
CA ALA A 112 -13.88 -5.20 5.14
C ALA A 112 -14.91 -5.92 6.04
N LEU A 113 -14.66 -7.17 6.43
CA LEU A 113 -15.49 -7.91 7.38
C LEU A 113 -15.18 -7.55 8.84
N ARG A 114 -13.95 -7.08 9.12
CA ARG A 114 -13.48 -6.77 10.48
C ARG A 114 -13.60 -5.29 10.84
N TYR A 115 -13.51 -4.41 9.85
CA TYR A 115 -13.45 -2.95 10.03
C TYR A 115 -14.48 -2.26 9.14
N PRO A 116 -15.13 -1.18 9.61
CA PRO A 116 -15.85 -0.28 8.72
C PRO A 116 -14.81 0.45 7.87
N ILE A 117 -14.71 0.09 6.59
CA ILE A 117 -13.80 0.75 5.63
C ILE A 117 -14.57 1.68 4.70
N ASP A 118 -13.89 2.73 4.23
CA ASP A 118 -14.37 3.60 3.17
C ASP A 118 -13.93 3.04 1.80
N PRO A 119 -14.85 2.44 1.02
CA PRO A 119 -14.50 1.83 -0.26
C PRO A 119 -14.07 2.86 -1.32
N GLU A 120 -14.34 4.15 -1.11
CA GLU A 120 -13.89 5.21 -2.01
C GLU A 120 -12.46 5.67 -1.72
N ARG A 121 -11.83 5.15 -0.66
CA ARG A 121 -10.50 5.53 -0.19
C ARG A 121 -9.62 4.32 0.12
N ILE A 122 -9.50 3.44 -0.87
CA ILE A 122 -8.55 2.33 -0.86
C ILE A 122 -7.27 2.77 -1.56
N TYR A 123 -6.19 2.83 -0.81
CA TYR A 123 -4.85 3.14 -1.30
C TYR A 123 -3.99 1.88 -1.28
N VAL A 124 -3.19 1.70 -2.32
CA VAL A 124 -2.25 0.58 -2.45
C VAL A 124 -0.84 1.14 -2.48
N SER A 125 0.08 0.55 -1.75
CA SER A 125 1.44 1.04 -1.60
C SER A 125 2.42 -0.10 -1.41
N GLY A 126 3.70 0.18 -1.60
CA GLY A 126 4.75 -0.75 -1.25
C GLY A 126 6.12 -0.15 -1.50
N TYR A 127 7.13 -0.80 -0.92
CA TYR A 127 8.53 -0.43 -1.05
C TYR A 127 9.35 -1.55 -1.68
N SER A 128 10.26 -1.21 -2.61
CA SER A 128 11.17 -2.18 -3.25
C SER A 128 10.37 -3.26 -3.99
N TYR A 129 10.61 -4.55 -3.72
CA TYR A 129 9.80 -5.66 -4.22
C TYR A 129 8.31 -5.49 -3.88
N GLY A 130 7.99 -4.87 -2.75
CA GLY A 130 6.62 -4.51 -2.41
C GLY A 130 6.08 -3.38 -3.28
N GLY A 131 6.92 -2.44 -3.72
CA GLY A 131 6.55 -1.42 -4.70
C GLY A 131 6.20 -2.04 -6.05
N ALA A 132 7.02 -2.99 -6.51
CA ALA A 132 6.71 -3.77 -7.71
C ALA A 132 5.44 -4.62 -7.55
N MET A 133 5.21 -5.21 -6.37
CA MET A 133 3.96 -5.93 -6.07
C MET A 133 2.74 -4.99 -6.04
N ALA A 134 2.87 -3.79 -5.48
CA ALA A 134 1.82 -2.77 -5.49
C ALA A 134 1.43 -2.38 -6.92
N TRP A 135 2.43 -2.19 -7.79
CA TRP A 135 2.22 -1.99 -9.23
C TRP A 135 1.51 -3.17 -9.89
N ARG A 136 1.97 -4.40 -9.63
CA ARG A 136 1.34 -5.62 -10.16
C ARG A 136 -0.11 -5.76 -9.70
N PHE A 137 -0.38 -5.48 -8.43
CA PHE A 137 -1.73 -5.52 -7.86
C PHE A 137 -2.67 -4.59 -8.61
N VAL A 138 -2.37 -3.29 -8.68
CA VAL A 138 -3.29 -2.34 -9.33
C VAL A 138 -3.36 -2.50 -10.85
N CYS A 139 -2.36 -3.15 -11.46
CA CYS A 139 -2.38 -3.55 -12.87
C CYS A 139 -3.46 -4.63 -13.13
N GLN A 140 -3.67 -5.54 -12.19
CA GLN A 140 -4.57 -6.69 -12.33
C GLN A 140 -5.92 -6.53 -11.60
N SER A 141 -5.95 -5.82 -10.46
CA SER A 141 -7.10 -5.60 -9.56
C SER A 141 -7.17 -4.15 -9.07
N GLY A 142 -6.98 -3.19 -9.98
CA GLY A 142 -6.88 -1.77 -9.64
C GLY A 142 -8.18 -0.96 -9.69
N ASN A 143 -9.27 -1.45 -10.28
CA ASN A 143 -10.43 -0.61 -10.61
C ASN A 143 -11.10 0.04 -9.40
N ASP A 144 -11.07 -0.63 -8.24
CA ASP A 144 -11.61 -0.14 -6.97
C ASP A 144 -10.54 0.54 -6.11
N THR A 145 -9.31 0.71 -6.62
CA THR A 145 -8.23 1.41 -5.93
C THR A 145 -8.24 2.90 -6.27
N THR A 146 -8.30 3.73 -5.24
CA THR A 146 -8.24 5.19 -5.37
C THR A 146 -6.86 5.64 -5.81
N ALA A 147 -5.79 5.16 -5.16
CA ALA A 147 -4.44 5.54 -5.54
C ALA A 147 -3.38 4.45 -5.32
N LEU A 148 -2.42 4.36 -6.24
CA LEU A 148 -1.15 3.68 -6.05
C LEU A 148 -0.11 4.66 -5.48
N LEU A 149 0.57 4.29 -4.39
CA LEU A 149 1.66 5.02 -3.75
C LEU A 149 2.93 4.15 -3.72
N ALA A 150 3.62 4.04 -4.85
CA ALA A 150 4.75 3.13 -5.02
C ALA A 150 6.11 3.80 -4.70
N VAL A 151 6.98 3.08 -4.01
CA VAL A 151 8.30 3.55 -3.57
C VAL A 151 9.40 2.62 -4.06
N ALA A 152 10.33 3.15 -4.86
CA ALA A 152 11.56 2.47 -5.28
C ALA A 152 11.34 1.05 -5.85
N GLY A 153 10.29 0.89 -6.66
CA GLY A 153 9.91 -0.39 -7.26
C GLY A 153 8.70 -0.25 -8.17
N SER A 154 8.81 -0.82 -9.38
CA SER A 154 7.73 -0.89 -10.37
C SER A 154 7.86 -2.18 -11.19
N ILE A 155 6.84 -2.47 -12.01
CA ILE A 155 6.89 -3.52 -13.02
C ILE A 155 7.48 -2.99 -14.33
N ARG A 156 7.68 -3.89 -15.31
CA ARG A 156 8.10 -3.48 -16.66
C ARG A 156 7.09 -2.48 -17.22
N GLN A 157 7.58 -1.37 -17.74
CA GLN A 157 6.72 -0.28 -18.22
C GLN A 157 5.99 -0.61 -19.54
N THR A 158 6.28 -1.78 -20.11
CA THR A 158 5.64 -2.34 -21.31
C THR A 158 4.60 -3.42 -20.99
N GLU A 159 4.28 -3.65 -19.71
CA GLU A 159 3.23 -4.60 -19.32
C GLU A 159 1.87 -4.09 -19.78
N ASP A 160 1.01 -5.02 -20.18
CA ASP A 160 -0.40 -4.73 -20.37
C ASP A 160 -1.13 -4.87 -19.04
N CYS A 161 -1.85 -3.81 -18.66
CA CYS A 161 -2.62 -3.78 -17.43
C CYS A 161 -4.10 -3.79 -17.76
N PRO A 162 -4.85 -4.87 -17.45
CA PRO A 162 -6.28 -4.91 -17.70
C PRO A 162 -7.07 -3.93 -16.81
N GLN A 163 -6.54 -3.58 -15.64
CA GLN A 163 -7.16 -2.66 -14.69
C GLN A 163 -6.27 -1.44 -14.40
N ALA A 164 -6.82 -0.46 -13.68
CA ALA A 164 -6.08 0.72 -13.27
C ALA A 164 -6.66 1.34 -11.99
N PRO A 165 -5.83 1.92 -11.11
CA PRO A 165 -6.31 2.80 -10.05
C PRO A 165 -6.79 4.13 -10.63
N ARG A 166 -7.43 4.98 -9.82
CA ARG A 166 -7.80 6.35 -10.24
C ARG A 166 -6.60 7.29 -10.31
N GLU A 167 -5.61 7.09 -9.44
CA GLU A 167 -4.40 7.92 -9.38
C GLU A 167 -3.15 7.07 -9.16
N VAL A 168 -2.05 7.48 -9.78
CA VAL A 168 -0.74 6.85 -9.59
C VAL A 168 0.25 7.87 -9.07
N ARG A 169 0.93 7.52 -7.99
CA ARG A 169 2.03 8.28 -7.42
C ARG A 169 3.22 7.36 -7.22
N HIS A 170 4.35 7.75 -7.77
CA HIS A 170 5.59 6.99 -7.67
C HIS A 170 6.71 7.89 -7.16
N VAL A 171 7.57 7.34 -6.30
CA VAL A 171 8.83 7.97 -5.93
C VAL A 171 10.01 7.03 -6.14
N HIS A 172 11.10 7.57 -6.66
CA HIS A 172 12.29 6.78 -6.94
C HIS A 172 13.56 7.62 -6.84
N GLY A 173 14.61 7.01 -6.29
CA GLY A 173 15.94 7.59 -6.23
C GLY A 173 16.70 7.42 -7.53
N THR A 174 17.27 8.49 -8.09
CA THR A 174 18.06 8.41 -9.34
C THR A 174 19.36 7.63 -9.16
N ASP A 175 19.86 7.54 -7.93
CA ASP A 175 21.07 6.80 -7.55
C ASP A 175 20.73 5.41 -6.95
N ASP A 176 19.46 4.97 -7.07
CA ASP A 176 19.07 3.62 -6.66
C ASP A 176 19.78 2.58 -7.54
N THR A 177 20.48 1.65 -6.89
CA THR A 177 21.21 0.55 -7.53
C THR A 177 20.68 -0.82 -7.13
N VAL A 178 19.67 -0.89 -6.25
CA VAL A 178 19.05 -2.13 -5.78
C VAL A 178 17.87 -2.49 -6.67
N MET A 179 16.95 -1.55 -6.83
CA MET A 179 15.95 -1.58 -7.89
C MET A 179 16.26 -0.40 -8.78
N ALA A 180 17.22 -0.59 -9.69
CA ALA A 180 17.82 0.52 -10.43
C ALA A 180 16.77 1.45 -11.04
N PHE A 181 17.00 2.76 -10.91
CA PHE A 181 16.11 3.77 -11.48
C PHE A 181 15.93 3.49 -12.97
N PRO A 182 14.69 3.26 -13.44
CA PRO A 182 14.47 2.85 -14.82
C PRO A 182 14.50 4.09 -15.71
N PHE A 183 15.70 4.52 -16.11
CA PHE A 183 15.86 5.55 -17.14
C PHE A 183 15.27 5.04 -18.46
N GLY A 184 14.49 5.88 -19.12
CA GLY A 184 14.01 5.62 -20.48
C GLY A 184 15.09 5.89 -21.53
N PRO A 185 14.74 5.74 -22.81
CA PRO A 185 15.60 6.14 -23.92
C PRO A 185 16.16 7.55 -23.72
N ASP A 186 17.43 7.75 -24.10
CA ASP A 186 18.14 9.03 -24.00
C ASP A 186 18.21 9.64 -22.58
N GLY A 187 18.03 8.80 -21.53
CA GLY A 187 18.11 9.23 -20.13
C GLY A 187 16.81 9.82 -19.59
N ASP A 188 15.66 9.51 -20.20
CA ASP A 188 14.35 9.99 -19.73
C ASP A 188 14.08 9.61 -18.27
N THR A 189 14.03 10.62 -17.41
CA THR A 189 13.78 10.48 -15.97
C THR A 189 12.31 10.31 -15.62
N THR A 190 11.41 10.43 -16.60
CA THR A 190 9.97 10.26 -16.42
C THR A 190 9.47 8.85 -16.76
N TYR A 191 10.38 7.99 -17.22
CA TYR A 191 10.11 6.61 -17.60
C TYR A 191 9.61 5.69 -16.47
N PRO A 192 9.91 5.89 -15.16
CA PRO A 192 9.34 5.06 -14.09
C PRO A 192 7.81 5.00 -14.05
N VAL A 193 7.13 5.95 -14.68
CA VAL A 193 5.67 6.03 -14.77
C VAL A 193 5.13 6.02 -16.21
N ALA A 194 5.96 5.64 -17.18
CA ALA A 194 5.59 5.63 -18.60
C ALA A 194 4.35 4.77 -18.89
N LEU A 195 4.23 3.61 -18.23
CA LEU A 195 3.08 2.73 -18.39
C LEU A 195 1.76 3.43 -18.08
N TRP A 196 1.67 4.06 -16.90
CA TRP A 196 0.42 4.70 -16.48
C TRP A 196 0.13 5.96 -17.28
N ARG A 197 1.14 6.73 -17.66
CA ARG A 197 0.98 7.87 -18.57
C ARG A 197 0.36 7.44 -19.90
N ALA A 198 0.86 6.34 -20.47
CA ALA A 198 0.31 5.79 -21.71
C ALA A 198 -1.10 5.23 -21.50
N LYS A 199 -1.33 4.45 -20.44
CA LYS A 199 -2.64 3.86 -20.14
C LYS A 199 -3.73 4.90 -19.88
N TYR A 200 -3.34 6.06 -19.36
CA TYR A 200 -4.23 7.18 -19.06
C TYR A 200 -4.36 8.20 -20.20
N ASP A 201 -3.66 8.00 -21.31
CA ASP A 201 -3.60 8.95 -22.44
C ASP A 201 -3.25 10.38 -21.96
N CYS A 202 -2.16 10.46 -21.20
CA CYS A 202 -1.71 11.71 -20.60
C CYS A 202 -0.93 12.59 -21.58
N ASN A 203 -1.31 13.86 -21.62
CA ASN A 203 -0.67 14.92 -22.41
C ASN A 203 0.07 15.90 -21.51
N GLY A 204 1.27 16.29 -21.93
CA GLY A 204 2.08 17.30 -21.25
C GLY A 204 2.60 16.87 -19.86
N ALA A 205 3.77 17.34 -19.50
CA ALA A 205 4.29 17.20 -18.14
C ALA A 205 4.21 18.56 -17.45
N THR A 206 3.70 18.59 -16.22
CA THR A 206 3.65 19.80 -15.40
C THR A 206 4.66 19.69 -14.27
N PRO A 207 5.85 20.32 -14.37
CA PRO A 207 6.76 20.43 -13.24
C PRO A 207 6.08 21.20 -12.10
N ARG A 208 6.12 20.65 -10.89
CA ARG A 208 5.62 21.33 -9.67
C ARG A 208 6.75 21.93 -8.84
N GLY A 209 7.98 21.78 -9.29
CA GLY A 209 9.18 22.23 -8.60
C GLY A 209 9.62 21.25 -7.51
N ASP A 210 10.60 21.72 -6.76
CA ASP A 210 11.26 20.93 -5.73
C ASP A 210 10.59 21.10 -4.37
N TRP A 211 10.66 20.05 -3.56
CA TRP A 211 10.21 20.07 -2.18
C TRP A 211 11.08 19.14 -1.32
N SER A 212 11.13 19.43 -0.02
CA SER A 212 11.94 18.65 0.92
C SER A 212 11.28 18.63 2.28
N VAL A 213 11.28 17.46 2.92
CA VAL A 213 10.98 17.34 4.36
C VAL A 213 12.28 17.46 5.15
N GLU A 214 13.31 16.77 4.66
CA GLU A 214 14.66 16.80 5.20
C GLU A 214 15.54 17.74 4.39
N PRO A 215 16.33 18.63 5.01
CA PRO A 215 17.17 19.60 4.28
C PRO A 215 18.18 18.96 3.32
N PHE A 216 18.58 17.72 3.55
CA PHE A 216 19.56 16.99 2.73
C PHE A 216 18.92 16.18 1.60
N LEU A 217 17.58 16.14 1.51
CA LEU A 217 16.87 15.33 0.52
C LEU A 217 15.81 16.18 -0.19
N THR A 218 16.17 16.69 -1.35
CA THR A 218 15.26 17.36 -2.27
C THR A 218 14.58 16.34 -3.18
N LEU A 219 13.25 16.44 -3.28
CA LEU A 219 12.43 15.71 -4.22
C LEU A 219 11.92 16.67 -5.30
N THR A 220 12.09 16.29 -6.56
CA THR A 220 11.55 17.01 -7.71
C THR A 220 10.25 16.36 -8.13
N ARG A 221 9.17 17.13 -8.23
CA ARG A 221 7.84 16.64 -8.63
C ARG A 221 7.48 17.00 -10.06
N VAL A 222 6.97 16.00 -10.79
CA VAL A 222 6.30 16.17 -12.08
C VAL A 222 4.93 15.52 -12.03
N GLU A 223 3.93 16.20 -12.59
CA GLU A 223 2.55 15.72 -12.65
C GLU A 223 2.03 15.68 -14.09
N TRP A 224 1.18 14.69 -14.37
CA TRP A 224 0.35 14.57 -15.56
C TRP A 224 -1.10 14.60 -15.10
N THR A 225 -1.76 15.75 -15.32
CA THR A 225 -3.15 15.98 -14.92
C THR A 225 -4.09 16.18 -16.10
N ASP A 226 -3.53 16.46 -17.29
CA ASP A 226 -4.26 16.46 -18.55
C ASP A 226 -4.17 15.04 -19.15
N CYS A 227 -5.09 14.17 -18.71
CA CYS A 227 -5.15 12.78 -19.12
C CYS A 227 -6.61 12.44 -19.46
N ALA A 228 -6.84 11.53 -20.40
CA ALA A 228 -8.21 11.06 -20.68
C ALA A 228 -8.80 10.29 -19.49
N ASN A 229 -7.94 9.60 -18.71
CA ASN A 229 -8.31 8.89 -17.50
C ASN A 229 -7.30 9.17 -16.39
N GLY A 230 -7.73 9.14 -15.13
CA GLY A 230 -6.84 9.17 -13.97
C GLY A 230 -5.84 10.33 -13.91
N ARG A 231 -4.81 10.17 -13.09
CA ARG A 231 -3.73 11.15 -12.85
C ARG A 231 -2.42 10.44 -12.54
N VAL A 232 -1.28 11.04 -12.91
CA VAL A 232 0.05 10.50 -12.59
C VAL A 232 0.91 11.57 -11.92
N THR A 233 1.59 11.18 -10.85
CA THR A 233 2.60 11.98 -10.16
C THR A 233 3.88 11.17 -10.03
N LEU A 234 5.01 11.78 -10.41
CA LEU A 234 6.34 11.25 -10.19
C LEU A 234 7.12 12.22 -9.30
N ASP A 235 7.66 11.70 -8.21
CA ASP A 235 8.69 12.35 -7.43
C ASP A 235 10.03 11.64 -7.66
N THR A 236 11.10 12.40 -7.92
CA THR A 236 12.47 11.86 -8.01
C THR A 236 13.37 12.51 -6.99
N HIS A 237 14.38 11.80 -6.49
CA HIS A 237 15.38 12.36 -5.56
C HIS A 237 16.79 11.84 -5.86
N PRO A 238 17.86 12.55 -5.45
CA PRO A 238 19.23 12.14 -5.73
C PRO A 238 19.72 10.96 -4.86
N GLY A 239 18.97 10.56 -3.83
CA GLY A 239 19.35 9.42 -2.98
C GLY A 239 19.19 8.04 -3.65
N GLY A 240 19.65 6.99 -2.96
CA GLY A 240 19.52 5.59 -3.38
C GLY A 240 18.22 4.89 -2.92
N HIS A 241 18.33 3.62 -2.50
CA HIS A 241 17.19 2.74 -2.21
C HIS A 241 16.64 2.92 -0.79
N PHE A 242 15.62 3.75 -0.60
CA PHE A 242 14.92 3.92 0.68
C PHE A 242 13.52 4.51 0.51
N ILE A 243 12.72 4.49 1.59
CA ILE A 243 11.47 5.25 1.69
C ILE A 243 11.80 6.68 2.11
N PRO A 244 11.58 7.70 1.27
CA PRO A 244 11.90 9.09 1.62
C PRO A 244 11.08 9.56 2.82
N HIS A 245 11.71 10.34 3.70
CA HIS A 245 11.03 10.83 4.89
C HIS A 245 9.85 11.74 4.51
N GLY A 246 8.72 11.56 5.20
CA GLY A 246 7.48 12.30 4.96
C GLY A 246 6.78 12.07 3.62
N TRP A 247 7.33 11.25 2.70
CA TRP A 247 6.71 11.08 1.37
C TRP A 247 5.32 10.44 1.43
N ILE A 248 5.19 9.31 2.14
CA ILE A 248 3.89 8.63 2.31
C ILE A 248 2.90 9.56 3.02
N GLY A 249 3.33 10.24 4.08
CA GLY A 249 2.51 11.19 4.82
C GLY A 249 1.97 12.31 3.93
N ARG A 250 2.85 12.94 3.13
CA ARG A 250 2.44 13.95 2.16
C ARG A 250 1.40 13.42 1.16
N GLN A 251 1.61 12.23 0.60
CA GLN A 251 0.66 11.67 -0.37
C GLN A 251 -0.71 11.43 0.26
N LEU A 252 -0.74 10.90 1.48
CA LEU A 252 -1.98 10.69 2.22
C LEU A 252 -2.68 12.01 2.56
N ASP A 253 -1.95 13.05 2.99
CA ASP A 253 -2.57 14.36 3.25
C ASP A 253 -3.21 14.93 1.98
N GLU A 254 -2.49 14.93 0.86
CA GLU A 254 -3.00 15.45 -0.41
C GLU A 254 -4.25 14.67 -0.87
N LEU A 255 -4.24 13.33 -0.77
CA LEU A 255 -5.39 12.48 -1.14
C LEU A 255 -6.58 12.64 -0.18
N LEU A 256 -6.33 12.97 1.09
CA LEU A 256 -7.36 13.26 2.08
C LEU A 256 -7.84 14.72 2.04
N GLY A 257 -7.36 15.53 1.08
CA GLY A 257 -7.72 16.94 0.96
C GLY A 257 -7.17 17.82 2.09
N ARG A 258 -6.07 17.39 2.72
CA ARG A 258 -5.40 18.09 3.83
C ARG A 258 -4.15 18.79 3.33
N ILE A 259 -3.74 19.83 4.07
CA ILE A 259 -2.44 20.45 3.87
C ILE A 259 -1.36 19.45 4.34
N PRO A 260 -0.32 19.17 3.54
CA PRO A 260 0.76 18.29 3.96
C PRO A 260 1.39 18.70 5.28
N THR A 261 1.50 17.75 6.19
CA THR A 261 2.17 17.92 7.49
C THR A 261 3.26 16.88 7.67
N TYR A 262 4.28 17.24 8.44
CA TYR A 262 5.41 16.38 8.74
C TYR A 262 5.63 16.40 10.27
N PRO A 263 5.94 15.28 10.91
CA PRO A 263 6.98 15.32 11.93
C PRO A 263 8.35 15.58 11.29
#